data_AF-A0A5D2Q766-F1
#
_entry.id   AF-A0A5D2Q766-F1
#
_cell.length_a   1.000
_cell.length_b   1.000
_cell.length_c   1.000
_cell.angle_alpha   90.00
_cell.angle_beta   90.00
_cell.angle_gamma   90.00
#
_symmetry.space_group_name_H-M   'P 1'
#
loop_
_entity.id
_entity.type
_entity.pdbx_description
1 polymer ?
#
loop_
_entity_poly.entity_id
_entity_poly.type
_entity_poly.pdbx_seq_one_letter_code
_entity_poly.pdbx_strand_id
1 'polypeptide(L)'
;MGTSDYVLVVGATGGVGRRVVSNFRKKGLPVKALVRNEGKARKMLGPDIELIVGDITKESTLVAQYFKGVKKVINAASVIIGPKEGDTPDRAKYSQGVKFFEPEIKGDSPEMVEYIGMKNLINAVRESVGLRTGKLLFGFEDQLSKELDWGALDDVVMGGVSESTFQIDRTGGEGGKPTGLFKGIVSTANNGGFTSIRTKIRLPFSSLRPVFRARTVSDALPFNPSNVVSFQLMFSKFEYDGKLNPTFVEGPFELPLSTIKAYIKDPITPRFVHVSSAGVTRPDRPGIDLSKQPPAVRLNKELDFVLTFKLKGEDLIRESGIPYTIVRPCALTEEPAGADLVFDQGDNITGKISREEIALICIAALESPYACDKTFEVKSVVPFSEPFTVDPENPPPEKDYNIYFQTLKDGITGKESLEQSAIAV
;
A
#
# COMPACT_ATOMS: atom_id res chain seq x y z
N MET A 1 9.98 -22.84 -2.86
CA MET A 1 10.65 -21.54 -2.64
C MET A 1 9.72 -20.69 -1.79
N GLY A 2 10.13 -20.38 -0.56
CA GLY A 2 9.31 -19.65 0.40
C GLY A 2 8.93 -18.28 -0.13
N THR A 3 7.69 -17.87 0.06
CA THR A 3 7.20 -16.52 -0.29
C THR A 3 7.78 -15.53 0.71
N SER A 4 9.02 -15.09 0.51
CA SER A 4 9.56 -13.96 1.26
C SER A 4 8.72 -12.72 0.98
N ASP A 5 8.40 -11.96 2.02
CA ASP A 5 7.67 -10.70 1.91
C ASP A 5 8.65 -9.61 1.48
N TYR A 6 8.60 -9.21 0.21
CA TYR A 6 9.51 -8.22 -0.35
C TYR A 6 8.94 -6.80 -0.26
N VAL A 7 9.83 -5.83 -0.07
CA VAL A 7 9.56 -4.43 -0.39
C VAL A 7 9.99 -4.15 -1.82
N LEU A 8 9.09 -3.63 -2.65
CA LEU A 8 9.41 -3.15 -3.98
C LEU A 8 9.83 -1.69 -3.92
N VAL A 9 11.00 -1.36 -4.48
CA VAL A 9 11.43 0.04 -4.68
C VAL A 9 11.33 0.39 -6.16
N VAL A 10 10.45 1.36 -6.46
CA VAL A 10 10.28 1.92 -7.81
C VAL A 10 11.06 3.23 -7.88
N GLY A 11 11.74 3.49 -9.01
CA GLY A 11 12.70 4.59 -9.10
C GLY A 11 14.02 4.29 -8.36
N ALA A 12 14.39 3.01 -8.22
CA ALA A 12 15.54 2.54 -7.44
C ALA A 12 16.91 3.07 -7.91
N THR A 13 17.02 3.52 -9.17
CA THR A 13 18.26 4.15 -9.69
C THR A 13 18.27 5.68 -9.54
N GLY A 14 17.20 6.26 -8.98
CA GLY A 14 17.07 7.67 -8.66
C GLY A 14 17.76 8.07 -7.35
N GLY A 15 17.73 9.36 -7.03
CA GLY A 15 18.45 9.91 -5.87
C GLY A 15 17.95 9.38 -4.51
N VAL A 16 16.64 9.30 -4.32
CA VAL A 16 16.01 8.77 -3.09
C VAL A 16 15.93 7.24 -3.16
N GLY A 17 15.42 6.67 -4.26
CA GLY A 17 15.24 5.22 -4.39
C GLY A 17 16.52 4.41 -4.20
N ARG A 18 17.67 4.90 -4.68
CA ARG A 18 18.97 4.23 -4.46
C ARG A 18 19.34 4.14 -2.98
N ARG A 19 19.04 5.20 -2.22
CA ARG A 19 19.31 5.27 -0.78
C ARG A 19 18.37 4.37 0.00
N VAL A 20 17.10 4.29 -0.41
CA VAL A 20 16.14 3.32 0.14
C VAL A 20 16.68 1.90 -0.04
N VAL A 21 17.09 1.52 -1.26
CA VAL A 21 17.68 0.20 -1.53
C VAL A 21 18.94 -0.05 -0.67
N SER A 22 19.83 0.93 -0.59
CA SER A 22 21.06 0.81 0.22
C SER A 22 20.74 0.56 1.70
N ASN A 23 19.77 1.28 2.26
CA ASN A 23 19.35 1.12 3.65
C ASN A 23 18.70 -0.24 3.91
N PHE A 24 17.83 -0.73 3.01
CA PHE A 24 17.28 -2.10 3.14
C PHE A 24 18.38 -3.16 3.13
N ARG A 25 19.35 -3.04 2.21
CA ARG A 25 20.49 -3.97 2.15
C ARG A 25 21.34 -3.95 3.42
N LYS A 26 21.64 -2.75 3.96
CA LYS A 26 22.37 -2.60 5.24
C LYS A 26 21.61 -3.27 6.41
N LYS A 27 20.28 -3.20 6.41
CA LYS A 27 19.42 -3.83 7.43
C LYS A 27 19.13 -5.32 7.17
N GLY A 28 19.67 -5.91 6.09
CA GLY A 28 19.42 -7.32 5.73
C GLY A 28 17.98 -7.62 5.32
N LEU A 29 17.21 -6.60 4.96
CA LEU A 29 15.79 -6.72 4.64
C LEU A 29 15.57 -7.02 3.14
N PRO A 30 14.63 -7.91 2.79
CA PRO A 30 14.38 -8.33 1.42
C PRO A 30 13.80 -7.18 0.57
N VAL A 31 14.51 -6.82 -0.51
CA VAL A 31 14.13 -5.73 -1.41
C VAL A 31 14.23 -6.15 -2.88
N LYS A 32 13.21 -5.78 -3.66
CA LYS A 32 13.23 -5.84 -5.12
C LYS A 32 13.28 -4.44 -5.70
N ALA A 33 13.98 -4.24 -6.81
CA ALA A 33 14.04 -2.95 -7.50
C ALA A 33 13.37 -3.04 -8.88
N LEU A 34 12.35 -2.21 -9.13
CA LEU A 34 11.78 -2.02 -10.47
C LEU A 34 12.65 -1.02 -11.25
N VAL A 35 13.20 -1.46 -12.38
CA VAL A 35 14.17 -0.68 -13.17
C VAL A 35 13.89 -0.78 -14.66
N ARG A 36 14.12 0.34 -15.38
CA ARG A 36 14.00 0.38 -16.84
C ARG A 36 15.19 -0.23 -17.58
N ASN A 37 16.40 -0.10 -17.01
CA ASN A 37 17.64 -0.55 -17.62
C ASN A 37 18.42 -1.42 -16.62
N GLU A 38 18.50 -2.72 -16.91
CA GLU A 38 19.18 -3.69 -16.05
C GLU A 38 20.67 -3.41 -15.92
N GLY A 39 21.38 -3.16 -17.03
CA GLY A 39 22.83 -2.91 -17.00
C GLY A 39 23.22 -1.72 -16.13
N LYS A 40 22.46 -0.62 -16.22
CA LYS A 40 22.62 0.55 -15.33
C LYS A 40 22.31 0.19 -13.87
N ALA A 41 21.23 -0.54 -13.63
CA ALA A 41 20.83 -0.94 -12.28
C ALA A 41 21.89 -1.83 -11.61
N ARG A 42 22.44 -2.83 -12.31
CA ARG A 42 23.51 -3.71 -11.79
C ARG A 42 24.76 -2.91 -11.41
N LYS A 43 25.17 -1.96 -12.25
CA LYS A 43 26.31 -1.06 -11.95
C LYS A 43 26.07 -0.19 -10.71
N MET A 44 24.84 0.28 -10.51
CA MET A 44 24.51 1.22 -9.43
C MET A 44 24.12 0.54 -8.10
N LEU A 45 23.47 -0.62 -8.15
CA LEU A 45 22.85 -1.28 -7.01
C LEU A 45 23.57 -2.57 -6.59
N GLY A 46 24.48 -3.07 -7.44
CA GLY A 46 25.21 -4.32 -7.25
C GLY A 46 24.57 -5.51 -7.97
N PRO A 47 25.28 -6.65 -8.05
CA PRO A 47 24.81 -7.84 -8.75
C PRO A 47 23.67 -8.57 -8.02
N ASP A 48 23.69 -8.59 -6.68
CA ASP A 48 22.85 -9.48 -5.87
C ASP A 48 21.43 -9.00 -5.61
N ILE A 49 21.07 -7.80 -6.06
CA ILE A 49 19.70 -7.28 -5.88
C ILE A 49 18.73 -7.97 -6.83
N GLU A 50 17.55 -8.34 -6.33
CA GLU A 50 16.50 -8.84 -7.19
C GLU A 50 15.90 -7.68 -8.01
N LEU A 51 15.99 -7.78 -9.33
CA LEU A 51 15.49 -6.77 -10.26
C LEU A 51 14.21 -7.24 -10.92
N ILE A 52 13.26 -6.33 -11.04
CA ILE A 52 12.15 -6.44 -11.98
C ILE A 52 12.45 -5.44 -13.10
N VAL A 53 12.62 -5.93 -14.33
CA VAL A 53 12.82 -5.06 -15.48
C VAL A 53 11.47 -4.66 -16.05
N GLY A 54 11.17 -3.36 -16.03
CA GLY A 54 9.89 -2.83 -16.47
C GLY A 54 9.86 -1.30 -16.48
N ASP A 55 8.91 -0.76 -17.22
CA ASP A 55 8.68 0.68 -17.38
C ASP A 55 7.24 1.00 -16.97
N ILE A 56 7.09 1.82 -15.93
CA ILE A 56 5.76 2.17 -15.41
C ILE A 56 4.91 2.90 -16.45
N THR A 57 5.53 3.59 -17.41
CA THR A 57 4.81 4.25 -18.51
C THR A 57 4.21 3.27 -19.53
N LYS A 58 4.58 1.98 -19.45
CA LYS A 58 4.17 0.92 -20.38
C LYS A 58 3.60 -0.27 -19.61
N GLU A 59 2.27 -0.30 -19.48
CA GLU A 59 1.54 -1.35 -18.77
C GLU A 59 1.95 -2.78 -19.17
N SER A 60 2.18 -3.03 -20.47
CA SER A 60 2.59 -4.33 -21.00
C SER A 60 3.91 -4.87 -20.42
N THR A 61 4.73 -4.01 -19.82
CA THR A 61 5.99 -4.41 -19.17
C THR A 61 5.83 -4.78 -17.70
N LEU A 62 4.69 -4.45 -17.08
CA LEU A 62 4.41 -4.69 -15.66
C LEU A 62 3.66 -6.01 -15.44
N VAL A 63 4.28 -7.12 -15.82
CA VAL A 63 3.63 -8.44 -15.70
C VAL A 63 3.42 -8.80 -14.23
N ALA A 64 2.17 -9.04 -13.83
CA ALA A 64 1.74 -9.32 -12.44
C ALA A 64 2.58 -10.41 -11.74
N GLN A 65 3.05 -11.42 -12.48
CA GLN A 65 3.86 -12.51 -11.93
C GLN A 65 5.17 -12.04 -11.28
N TYR A 66 5.76 -10.94 -11.77
CA TYR A 66 7.01 -10.40 -11.23
C TYR A 66 6.82 -9.73 -9.86
N PHE A 67 5.59 -9.31 -9.56
CA PHE A 67 5.21 -8.68 -8.29
C PHE A 67 4.76 -9.69 -7.23
N LYS A 68 4.82 -11.00 -7.52
CA LYS A 68 4.49 -12.05 -6.55
C LYS A 68 5.44 -11.96 -5.34
N GLY A 69 4.85 -11.91 -4.14
CA GLY A 69 5.57 -11.78 -2.89
C GLY A 69 5.87 -10.33 -2.47
N VAL A 70 5.58 -9.33 -3.33
CA VAL A 70 5.67 -7.91 -2.94
C VAL A 70 4.53 -7.58 -1.98
N LYS A 71 4.85 -7.17 -0.76
CA LYS A 71 3.88 -6.78 0.27
C LYS A 71 3.80 -5.30 0.55
N LYS A 72 4.87 -4.58 0.21
CA LYS A 72 5.00 -3.14 0.43
C LYS A 72 5.71 -2.52 -0.77
N VAL A 73 5.39 -1.28 -1.09
CA VAL A 73 5.99 -0.52 -2.19
C VAL A 73 6.49 0.81 -1.65
N ILE A 74 7.73 1.18 -2.00
CA ILE A 74 8.21 2.56 -1.95
C ILE A 74 8.35 3.05 -3.38
N ASN A 75 7.49 3.97 -3.78
CA ASN A 75 7.54 4.60 -5.09
C ASN A 75 8.28 5.94 -5.02
N ALA A 76 9.51 5.94 -5.52
CA ALA A 76 10.33 7.12 -5.72
C ALA A 76 10.61 7.41 -7.21
N ALA A 77 9.82 6.81 -8.12
CA ALA A 77 9.85 7.24 -9.52
C ALA A 77 9.22 8.61 -9.67
N SER A 78 9.81 9.41 -10.54
CA SER A 78 9.34 10.74 -10.89
C SER A 78 9.89 11.09 -12.27
N VAL A 79 9.24 12.01 -12.96
CA VAL A 79 9.76 12.62 -14.18
C VAL A 79 11.16 13.19 -13.91
N ILE A 80 12.08 12.98 -14.84
CA ILE A 80 13.42 13.53 -14.73
C ILE A 80 13.34 14.95 -15.27
N ILE A 81 13.51 15.92 -14.39
CA ILE A 81 13.67 17.31 -14.80
C ILE A 81 15.07 17.73 -14.39
N GLY A 82 15.83 18.26 -15.34
CA GLY A 82 17.19 18.70 -15.13
C GLY A 82 17.45 20.03 -15.85
N PRO A 83 18.59 20.65 -15.59
CA PRO A 83 19.03 21.82 -16.34
C PRO A 83 19.28 21.46 -17.81
N LYS A 84 18.92 22.37 -18.73
CA LYS A 84 19.26 22.28 -20.17
C LYS A 84 20.77 22.15 -20.40
N GLU A 85 21.57 22.82 -19.58
CA GLU A 85 23.04 22.79 -19.63
C GLU A 85 23.67 21.46 -19.15
N GLY A 86 22.87 20.52 -18.61
CA GLY A 86 23.35 19.28 -18.02
C GLY A 86 23.57 19.36 -16.50
N ASP A 87 23.46 18.23 -15.80
CA ASP A 87 23.56 18.17 -14.34
C ASP A 87 24.98 18.51 -13.85
N THR A 88 25.05 19.25 -12.73
CA THR A 88 26.30 19.39 -11.96
C THR A 88 26.53 18.16 -11.07
N PRO A 89 27.78 17.90 -10.59
CA PRO A 89 28.05 16.81 -9.67
C PRO A 89 27.14 16.78 -8.43
N ASP A 90 26.77 17.96 -7.93
CA ASP A 90 25.90 18.14 -6.76
C ASP A 90 24.40 18.09 -7.08
N ARG A 91 24.04 17.89 -8.35
CA ARG A 91 22.65 17.93 -8.85
C ARG A 91 21.90 19.19 -8.41
N ALA A 92 22.56 20.33 -8.61
CA ALA A 92 21.97 21.64 -8.39
C ALA A 92 20.65 21.78 -9.16
N LYS A 93 19.56 22.16 -8.47
CA LYS A 93 18.26 22.42 -9.10
C LYS A 93 18.17 23.87 -9.61
N TYR A 94 16.99 24.25 -10.14
CA TYR A 94 16.70 25.52 -10.81
C TYR A 94 17.10 26.79 -10.06
N SER A 95 17.29 26.74 -8.75
CA SER A 95 17.86 27.87 -7.98
C SER A 95 18.73 27.36 -6.84
N GLN A 96 20.02 27.69 -6.89
CA GLN A 96 20.95 27.60 -5.77
C GLN A 96 21.63 28.96 -5.61
N GLY A 97 21.05 29.80 -4.76
CA GLY A 97 21.54 31.16 -4.53
C GLY A 97 21.35 32.05 -5.77
N VAL A 98 22.43 32.27 -6.53
CA VAL A 98 22.54 33.34 -7.55
C VAL A 98 22.25 32.86 -8.98
N LYS A 99 22.51 31.59 -9.32
CA LYS A 99 22.31 31.07 -10.69
C LYS A 99 20.98 30.35 -10.82
N PHE A 100 20.16 30.79 -11.77
CA PHE A 100 18.96 30.09 -12.21
C PHE A 100 19.33 29.16 -13.37
N PHE A 101 19.03 27.87 -13.24
CA PHE A 101 19.21 26.92 -14.35
C PHE A 101 17.87 26.69 -15.03
N GLU A 102 17.81 26.94 -16.33
CA GLU A 102 16.58 26.73 -17.09
C GLU A 102 16.24 25.22 -17.12
N PRO A 103 15.05 24.83 -16.62
CA PRO A 103 14.63 23.44 -16.62
C PRO A 103 14.33 22.90 -18.02
N GLU A 104 14.51 21.59 -18.17
CA GLU A 104 13.89 20.80 -19.22
C GLU A 104 13.45 19.42 -18.69
N ILE A 105 12.37 18.89 -19.27
CA ILE A 105 11.94 17.52 -19.04
C ILE A 105 12.83 16.59 -19.86
N LYS A 106 13.38 15.56 -19.20
CA LYS A 106 14.25 14.55 -19.80
C LYS A 106 13.51 13.22 -19.90
N GLY A 107 13.14 12.83 -21.12
CA GLY A 107 12.44 11.57 -21.40
C GLY A 107 10.93 11.75 -21.46
N ASP A 108 10.20 10.84 -20.82
CA ASP A 108 8.73 10.80 -20.84
C ASP A 108 8.10 12.02 -20.14
N SER A 109 6.91 12.44 -20.57
CA SER A 109 6.22 13.59 -20.00
C SER A 109 5.77 13.37 -18.55
N PRO A 110 5.52 14.44 -17.77
CA PRO A 110 4.98 14.31 -16.42
C PRO A 110 3.65 13.55 -16.37
N GLU A 111 2.76 13.71 -17.36
CA GLU A 111 1.53 12.91 -17.45
C GLU A 111 1.81 11.41 -17.53
N MET A 112 2.73 11.03 -18.41
CA MET A 112 3.09 9.62 -18.63
C MET A 112 3.69 8.98 -17.38
N VAL A 113 4.50 9.73 -16.61
CA VAL A 113 5.21 9.19 -15.45
C VAL A 113 4.39 9.29 -14.16
N GLU A 114 3.90 10.48 -13.84
CA GLU A 114 3.31 10.80 -12.54
C GLU A 114 1.83 10.35 -12.45
N TYR A 115 1.10 10.31 -13.58
CA TYR A 115 -0.30 9.87 -13.62
C TYR A 115 -0.49 8.50 -14.25
N ILE A 116 -0.15 8.33 -15.53
CA ILE A 116 -0.33 7.04 -16.23
C ILE A 116 0.58 5.97 -15.60
N GLY A 117 1.83 6.32 -15.32
CA GLY A 117 2.78 5.43 -14.65
C GLY A 117 2.33 5.01 -13.26
N MET A 118 1.74 5.93 -12.50
CA MET A 118 1.16 5.62 -11.19
C MET A 118 -0.01 4.65 -11.30
N LYS A 119 -0.95 4.90 -12.24
CA LYS A 119 -2.09 4.02 -12.51
C LYS A 119 -1.63 2.61 -12.83
N ASN A 120 -0.68 2.48 -13.75
CA ASN A 120 -0.12 1.19 -14.16
C ASN A 120 0.56 0.46 -12.99
N LEU A 121 1.34 1.20 -12.18
CA LEU A 121 2.00 0.64 -11.01
C LEU A 121 0.99 0.14 -9.97
N ILE A 122 -0.01 0.94 -9.64
CA ILE A 122 -1.10 0.55 -8.71
C ILE A 122 -1.77 -0.73 -9.20
N ASN A 123 -2.16 -0.78 -10.48
CA ASN A 123 -2.77 -1.96 -11.09
C ASN A 123 -1.88 -3.20 -11.02
N ALA A 124 -0.57 -3.04 -11.21
CA ALA A 124 0.38 -4.15 -11.14
C ALA A 124 0.58 -4.71 -9.72
N VAL A 125 0.44 -3.87 -8.68
CA VAL A 125 0.74 -4.27 -7.29
C VAL A 125 -0.48 -4.53 -6.42
N ARG A 126 -1.68 -4.00 -6.76
CA ARG A 126 -2.88 -4.01 -5.89
C ARG A 126 -3.26 -5.39 -5.36
N GLU A 127 -3.12 -6.43 -6.15
CA GLU A 127 -3.45 -7.81 -5.76
C GLU A 127 -2.42 -8.45 -4.80
N SER A 128 -1.20 -7.91 -4.76
CA SER A 128 -0.08 -8.47 -3.98
C SER A 128 0.05 -7.80 -2.61
N VAL A 129 -0.16 -6.48 -2.56
CA VAL A 129 0.06 -5.63 -1.37
C VAL A 129 -1.12 -5.62 -0.40
N GLY A 130 -2.33 -5.94 -0.88
CA GLY A 130 -3.55 -5.99 -0.09
C GLY A 130 -4.32 -4.66 -0.05
N LEU A 131 -5.66 -4.77 0.06
CA LEU A 131 -6.59 -3.64 0.09
C LEU A 131 -7.23 -3.51 1.47
N ARG A 132 -7.58 -2.28 1.86
CA ARG A 132 -8.28 -1.96 3.12
C ARG A 132 -9.69 -2.55 3.16
N THR A 133 -10.36 -2.57 2.00
CA THR A 133 -11.69 -3.20 1.82
C THR A 133 -11.67 -4.72 1.92
N GLY A 134 -10.48 -5.31 2.09
CA GLY A 134 -10.26 -6.74 2.14
C GLY A 134 -10.30 -7.39 0.75
N LYS A 135 -9.77 -8.61 0.67
CA LYS A 135 -9.81 -9.42 -0.54
C LYS A 135 -11.09 -10.25 -0.54
N LEU A 136 -11.95 -10.06 -1.55
CA LEU A 136 -13.13 -10.90 -1.75
C LEU A 136 -12.69 -12.36 -1.95
N LEU A 137 -13.18 -13.24 -1.08
CA LEU A 137 -12.98 -14.69 -1.16
C LEU A 137 -14.21 -15.37 -1.75
N PHE A 138 -15.39 -14.90 -1.35
CA PHE A 138 -16.70 -15.39 -1.77
C PHE A 138 -17.69 -14.23 -1.76
N GLY A 139 -18.59 -14.17 -2.74
CA GLY A 139 -19.71 -13.22 -2.77
C GLY A 139 -19.78 -12.36 -4.02
N PHE A 140 -20.66 -11.36 -3.97
CA PHE A 140 -21.02 -10.50 -5.09
C PHE A 140 -20.84 -9.03 -4.69
N GLU A 141 -19.91 -8.32 -5.32
CA GLU A 141 -19.61 -6.92 -5.05
C GLU A 141 -19.43 -6.16 -6.39
N ASP A 142 -20.27 -5.16 -6.63
CA ASP A 142 -20.36 -4.42 -7.90
C ASP A 142 -20.47 -5.33 -9.14
N GLN A 143 -19.49 -5.31 -10.05
CA GLN A 143 -19.40 -6.20 -11.23
C GLN A 143 -18.60 -7.49 -10.96
N LEU A 144 -18.04 -7.66 -9.77
CA LEU A 144 -17.20 -8.79 -9.41
C LEU A 144 -18.04 -9.85 -8.67
N SER A 145 -18.15 -11.01 -9.29
CA SER A 145 -18.59 -12.23 -8.61
C SER A 145 -17.39 -13.13 -8.39
N LYS A 146 -17.26 -13.68 -7.18
CA LYS A 146 -16.28 -14.70 -6.90
C LYS A 146 -16.95 -15.92 -6.33
N GLU A 147 -17.05 -16.91 -7.19
CA GLU A 147 -17.57 -18.22 -6.86
C GLU A 147 -16.41 -19.06 -6.32
N LEU A 148 -16.70 -19.84 -5.29
CA LEU A 148 -15.81 -20.85 -4.78
C LEU A 148 -16.49 -22.19 -4.98
N ASP A 149 -15.71 -23.23 -5.28
CA ASP A 149 -16.24 -24.58 -5.27
C ASP A 149 -16.50 -24.98 -3.82
N TRP A 150 -17.78 -25.10 -3.48
CA TRP A 150 -18.26 -25.56 -2.18
C TRP A 150 -18.70 -27.02 -2.31
N GLY A 151 -18.19 -27.88 -1.44
CA GLY A 151 -18.61 -29.27 -1.34
C GLY A 151 -19.23 -29.56 0.02
N ALA A 152 -20.26 -30.39 0.05
CA ALA A 152 -20.84 -30.89 1.29
C ALA A 152 -19.84 -31.80 2.05
N LEU A 153 -19.84 -31.69 3.36
CA LEU A 153 -19.06 -32.50 4.31
C LEU A 153 -19.91 -32.70 5.57
N ASP A 154 -21.00 -33.43 5.39
CA ASP A 154 -22.00 -33.71 6.43
C ASP A 154 -21.58 -34.91 7.30
N ASP A 155 -22.48 -35.34 8.18
CA ASP A 155 -22.25 -36.38 9.18
C ASP A 155 -22.29 -37.83 8.64
N VAL A 156 -22.43 -38.00 7.32
CA VAL A 156 -22.52 -39.31 6.63
C VAL A 156 -21.31 -40.22 6.92
N VAL A 157 -20.12 -39.65 7.08
CA VAL A 157 -18.89 -40.41 7.42
C VAL A 157 -19.00 -41.11 8.79
N MET A 158 -19.85 -40.60 9.69
CA MET A 158 -20.11 -41.19 11.00
C MET A 158 -21.44 -41.97 11.06
N GLY A 159 -22.08 -42.21 9.91
CA GLY A 159 -23.35 -42.94 9.80
C GLY A 159 -24.60 -42.06 9.88
N GLY A 160 -24.45 -40.75 10.09
CA GLY A 160 -25.55 -39.80 10.08
C GLY A 160 -26.22 -39.67 8.71
N VAL A 161 -27.40 -39.05 8.69
CA VAL A 161 -28.24 -38.91 7.49
C VAL A 161 -28.53 -37.44 7.17
N SER A 162 -27.73 -36.52 7.71
CA SER A 162 -27.83 -35.11 7.36
C SER A 162 -27.27 -34.89 5.96
N GLU A 163 -27.89 -33.97 5.21
CA GLU A 163 -27.50 -33.64 3.84
C GLU A 163 -27.55 -32.13 3.65
N SER A 164 -26.54 -31.59 2.96
CA SER A 164 -26.53 -30.18 2.60
C SER A 164 -25.97 -29.89 1.21
N THR A 165 -26.27 -28.69 0.72
CA THR A 165 -25.79 -28.18 -0.55
C THR A 165 -25.51 -26.69 -0.45
N PHE A 166 -24.70 -26.18 -1.38
CA PHE A 166 -24.48 -24.76 -1.56
C PHE A 166 -24.78 -24.37 -3.01
N GLN A 167 -25.69 -23.43 -3.21
CA GLN A 167 -26.12 -22.98 -4.53
C GLN A 167 -26.10 -21.46 -4.60
N ILE A 168 -25.86 -20.91 -5.79
CA ILE A 168 -25.99 -19.48 -6.02
C ILE A 168 -27.44 -19.17 -6.36
N ASP A 169 -28.09 -18.35 -5.54
CA ASP A 169 -29.37 -17.75 -5.85
C ASP A 169 -29.12 -16.30 -6.31
N ARG A 170 -29.45 -15.99 -7.57
CA ARG A 170 -29.17 -14.67 -8.16
C ARG A 170 -30.11 -13.57 -7.66
N THR A 171 -31.18 -13.92 -6.98
CA THR A 171 -32.26 -13.01 -6.55
C THR A 171 -32.61 -13.10 -5.08
N GLY A 172 -32.10 -14.11 -4.37
CA GLY A 172 -32.48 -14.42 -2.99
C GLY A 172 -31.82 -13.56 -1.91
N GLY A 173 -30.92 -12.64 -2.27
CA GLY A 173 -30.26 -11.74 -1.32
C GLY A 173 -31.09 -10.49 -1.00
N GLU A 174 -30.73 -9.79 0.07
CA GLU A 174 -31.36 -8.53 0.46
C GLU A 174 -31.34 -7.51 -0.69
N GLY A 175 -32.52 -6.97 -1.03
CA GLY A 175 -32.69 -6.05 -2.17
C GLY A 175 -32.63 -6.71 -3.55
N GLY A 176 -32.84 -8.03 -3.67
CA GLY A 176 -32.87 -8.75 -4.94
C GLY A 176 -31.49 -9.04 -5.55
N LYS A 177 -30.43 -8.96 -4.73
CA LYS A 177 -29.05 -9.21 -5.15
C LYS A 177 -28.69 -10.70 -5.13
N PRO A 178 -27.68 -11.13 -5.89
CA PRO A 178 -27.18 -12.51 -5.80
C PRO A 178 -26.62 -12.84 -4.41
N THR A 179 -26.85 -14.07 -3.94
CA THR A 179 -26.37 -14.62 -2.66
C THR A 179 -25.97 -16.08 -2.82
N GLY A 180 -25.06 -16.55 -1.96
CA GLY A 180 -24.87 -17.98 -1.74
C GLY A 180 -25.91 -18.50 -0.77
N LEU A 181 -26.54 -19.63 -1.09
CA LEU A 181 -27.52 -20.29 -0.25
C LEU A 181 -26.96 -21.62 0.24
N PHE A 182 -26.61 -21.66 1.52
CA PHE A 182 -26.33 -22.90 2.25
C PHE A 182 -27.64 -23.45 2.80
N LYS A 183 -28.07 -24.62 2.31
CA LYS A 183 -29.33 -25.25 2.70
C LYS A 183 -29.20 -26.77 2.79
N GLY A 184 -30.11 -27.39 3.51
CA GLY A 184 -30.11 -28.84 3.68
C GLY A 184 -31.11 -29.31 4.73
N ILE A 185 -30.94 -30.56 5.13
CA ILE A 185 -31.67 -31.20 6.21
C ILE A 185 -30.65 -31.68 7.23
N VAL A 186 -30.75 -31.20 8.46
CA VAL A 186 -29.98 -31.76 9.59
C VAL A 186 -30.84 -32.81 10.27
N SER A 187 -30.28 -33.99 10.56
CA SER A 187 -30.95 -35.03 11.34
C SER A 187 -30.10 -35.50 12.51
N THR A 188 -30.75 -35.80 13.63
CA THR A 188 -30.10 -36.43 14.79
C THR A 188 -30.03 -37.96 14.70
N ALA A 189 -30.66 -38.56 13.69
CA ALA A 189 -30.65 -40.00 13.47
C ALA A 189 -29.24 -40.55 13.20
N ASN A 190 -29.01 -41.82 13.56
CA ASN A 190 -27.75 -42.54 13.38
C ASN A 190 -26.50 -41.81 13.91
N ASN A 191 -26.61 -41.19 15.09
CA ASN A 191 -25.55 -40.36 15.69
C ASN A 191 -25.16 -39.12 14.86
N GLY A 192 -26.02 -38.69 13.93
CA GLY A 192 -25.87 -37.46 13.19
C GLY A 192 -26.07 -36.19 14.05
N GLY A 193 -26.22 -35.05 13.40
CA GLY A 193 -26.58 -33.77 14.03
C GLY A 193 -25.76 -32.57 13.55
N PHE A 194 -25.14 -32.66 12.38
CA PHE A 194 -24.56 -31.48 11.72
C PHE A 194 -24.58 -31.62 10.20
N THR A 195 -24.69 -30.47 9.54
CA THR A 195 -24.36 -30.29 8.14
C THR A 195 -23.21 -29.31 7.99
N SER A 196 -22.47 -29.44 6.91
CA SER A 196 -21.34 -28.55 6.65
C SER A 196 -21.03 -28.45 5.17
N ILE A 197 -20.61 -27.27 4.75
CA ILE A 197 -19.98 -27.05 3.45
C ILE A 197 -18.55 -26.59 3.64
N ARG A 198 -17.67 -27.06 2.76
CA ARG A 198 -16.25 -26.76 2.78
C ARG A 198 -15.82 -26.23 1.43
N THR A 199 -14.98 -25.21 1.46
CA THR A 199 -14.27 -24.71 0.30
C THR A 199 -12.80 -24.55 0.59
N LYS A 200 -11.97 -24.40 -0.45
CA LYS A 200 -10.53 -24.24 -0.33
C LYS A 200 -10.09 -22.78 -0.46
N ILE A 201 -9.60 -22.17 0.63
CA ILE A 201 -9.07 -20.80 0.65
C ILE A 201 -7.70 -20.74 1.35
N ARG A 202 -6.92 -19.68 1.07
CA ARG A 202 -5.60 -19.41 1.65
C ARG A 202 -5.59 -18.06 2.37
N LEU A 203 -5.38 -18.03 3.68
CA LEU A 203 -5.38 -16.80 4.51
C LEU A 203 -4.17 -16.73 5.46
N PRO A 204 -3.81 -15.53 5.99
CA PRO A 204 -2.73 -15.37 6.96
C PRO A 204 -3.27 -15.50 8.40
N PHE A 205 -3.24 -16.72 8.94
CA PHE A 205 -3.94 -17.09 10.18
C PHE A 205 -3.07 -17.10 11.45
N SER A 206 -2.02 -16.28 11.56
CA SER A 206 -1.06 -16.31 12.68
C SER A 206 -1.63 -15.97 14.07
N SER A 207 -2.95 -15.80 14.20
CA SER A 207 -3.66 -15.47 15.45
C SER A 207 -4.82 -16.42 15.78
N LEU A 208 -5.07 -17.47 14.98
CA LEU A 208 -6.13 -18.42 15.28
C LEU A 208 -5.72 -19.43 16.36
N ARG A 209 -6.67 -19.76 17.25
CA ARG A 209 -6.52 -20.82 18.25
C ARG A 209 -6.86 -22.18 17.61
N PRO A 210 -5.95 -23.18 17.66
CA PRO A 210 -6.22 -24.50 17.11
C PRO A 210 -7.35 -25.18 17.88
N VAL A 211 -8.29 -25.76 17.15
CA VAL A 211 -9.42 -26.53 17.68
C VAL A 211 -9.49 -27.91 17.03
N PHE A 212 -9.83 -28.93 17.82
CA PHE A 212 -10.14 -30.28 17.33
C PHE A 212 -11.55 -30.65 17.80
N ARG A 213 -12.48 -30.86 16.86
CA ARG A 213 -13.89 -31.19 17.16
C ARG A 213 -14.52 -30.25 18.20
N ALA A 214 -14.45 -28.95 17.93
CA ALA A 214 -14.93 -27.86 18.81
C ALA A 214 -14.22 -27.72 20.18
N ARG A 215 -13.13 -28.46 20.45
CA ARG A 215 -12.30 -28.30 21.65
C ARG A 215 -11.04 -27.51 21.34
N THR A 216 -10.70 -26.54 22.18
CA THR A 216 -9.43 -25.82 22.08
C THR A 216 -8.27 -26.76 22.38
N VAL A 217 -7.24 -26.76 21.53
CA VAL A 217 -6.04 -27.59 21.71
C VAL A 217 -4.92 -26.70 22.23
N SER A 218 -4.75 -26.63 23.55
CA SER A 218 -3.82 -25.72 24.22
C SER A 218 -2.34 -26.05 24.03
N ASP A 219 -2.04 -27.28 23.65
CA ASP A 219 -0.70 -27.87 23.47
C ASP A 219 -0.31 -28.07 22.00
N ALA A 220 -1.14 -27.61 21.06
CA ALA A 220 -0.84 -27.68 19.64
C ALA A 220 0.36 -26.78 19.28
N LEU A 221 1.20 -27.30 18.39
CA LEU A 221 2.29 -26.51 17.80
C LEU A 221 1.74 -25.23 17.16
N PRO A 222 2.53 -24.13 17.17
CA PRO A 222 2.15 -22.90 16.50
C PRO A 222 1.68 -23.17 15.08
N PHE A 223 0.50 -22.66 14.78
CA PHE A 223 -0.15 -22.82 13.50
C PHE A 223 0.79 -22.44 12.34
N ASN A 224 1.03 -23.35 11.39
CA ASN A 224 1.85 -23.07 10.20
C ASN A 224 0.98 -22.50 9.05
N PRO A 225 1.08 -21.19 8.74
CA PRO A 225 0.24 -20.54 7.74
C PRO A 225 0.48 -21.01 6.31
N SER A 226 1.53 -21.79 6.06
CA SER A 226 1.85 -22.31 4.72
C SER A 226 0.94 -23.47 4.30
N ASN A 227 0.22 -24.10 5.24
CA ASN A 227 -0.43 -25.41 5.05
C ASN A 227 -1.96 -25.39 5.13
N VAL A 228 -2.62 -24.23 5.17
CA VAL A 228 -4.10 -24.20 5.14
C VAL A 228 -4.63 -24.13 3.73
N VAL A 229 -5.54 -25.06 3.46
CA VAL A 229 -6.18 -25.24 2.17
C VAL A 229 -7.70 -25.17 2.26
N SER A 230 -8.34 -24.83 3.40
CA SER A 230 -9.81 -24.82 3.48
C SER A 230 -10.46 -23.99 4.59
N PHE A 231 -11.69 -23.57 4.32
CA PHE A 231 -12.63 -22.93 5.24
C PHE A 231 -13.95 -23.72 5.26
N GLN A 232 -14.62 -23.76 6.41
CA GLN A 232 -15.84 -24.54 6.64
C GLN A 232 -16.87 -23.68 7.37
N LEU A 233 -18.12 -23.77 6.93
CA LEU A 233 -19.29 -23.30 7.68
C LEU A 233 -20.05 -24.53 8.16
N MET A 234 -20.40 -24.56 9.44
CA MET A 234 -21.02 -25.71 10.07
C MET A 234 -22.20 -25.27 10.92
N PHE A 235 -23.36 -25.87 10.70
CA PHE A 235 -24.50 -25.78 11.60
C PHE A 235 -24.55 -27.06 12.42
N SER A 236 -24.47 -26.93 13.75
CA SER A 236 -24.25 -28.07 14.64
C SER A 236 -25.10 -28.00 15.89
N LYS A 237 -25.56 -29.18 16.34
CA LYS A 237 -26.16 -29.38 17.66
C LYS A 237 -25.16 -29.25 18.81
N PHE A 238 -23.86 -29.15 18.52
CA PHE A 238 -22.81 -29.00 19.52
C PHE A 238 -22.22 -27.58 19.52
N GLU A 239 -22.00 -27.05 20.71
CA GLU A 239 -21.16 -25.86 20.96
C GLU A 239 -19.70 -26.26 21.22
N TYR A 240 -18.89 -25.25 21.57
CA TYR A 240 -17.56 -25.42 22.11
C TYR A 240 -17.54 -26.45 23.26
N ASP A 241 -16.48 -27.24 23.25
CA ASP A 241 -16.18 -28.26 24.27
C ASP A 241 -17.24 -29.38 24.41
N GLY A 242 -18.04 -29.60 23.36
CA GLY A 242 -18.97 -30.73 23.27
C GLY A 242 -20.28 -30.52 24.02
N LYS A 243 -20.57 -29.29 24.47
CA LYS A 243 -21.88 -28.92 25.02
C LYS A 243 -22.95 -28.94 23.92
N LEU A 244 -24.21 -29.08 24.30
CA LEU A 244 -25.32 -28.96 23.35
C LEU A 244 -25.63 -27.50 23.06
N ASN A 245 -25.89 -27.18 21.80
CA ASN A 245 -26.36 -25.86 21.36
C ASN A 245 -27.84 -25.72 21.75
N PRO A 246 -28.18 -24.83 22.71
CA PRO A 246 -29.53 -24.71 23.24
C PRO A 246 -30.52 -24.11 22.23
N THR A 247 -30.02 -23.51 21.15
CA THR A 247 -30.83 -22.92 20.07
C THR A 247 -30.90 -23.82 18.83
N PHE A 248 -30.28 -25.01 18.87
CA PHE A 248 -30.35 -25.94 17.76
C PHE A 248 -31.78 -26.46 17.58
N VAL A 249 -32.25 -26.38 16.35
CA VAL A 249 -33.53 -26.94 15.93
C VAL A 249 -33.26 -27.89 14.78
N GLU A 250 -33.72 -29.13 14.92
CA GLU A 250 -33.69 -30.12 13.84
C GLU A 250 -34.71 -29.72 12.76
N GLY A 251 -34.35 -29.87 11.49
CA GLY A 251 -35.22 -29.56 10.36
C GLY A 251 -34.54 -28.75 9.27
N PRO A 252 -35.34 -28.15 8.35
CA PRO A 252 -34.85 -27.29 7.29
C PRO A 252 -34.17 -26.06 7.85
N PHE A 253 -33.06 -25.65 7.24
CA PHE A 253 -32.36 -24.43 7.57
C PHE A 253 -31.90 -23.71 6.31
N GLU A 254 -31.75 -22.40 6.41
CA GLU A 254 -31.16 -21.56 5.36
C GLU A 254 -30.23 -20.53 6.01
N LEU A 255 -29.02 -20.39 5.44
CA LEU A 255 -28.09 -19.32 5.78
C LEU A 255 -27.71 -18.58 4.49
N PRO A 256 -28.28 -17.39 4.24
CA PRO A 256 -27.86 -16.54 3.13
C PRO A 256 -26.48 -15.96 3.44
N LEU A 257 -25.50 -16.17 2.56
CA LEU A 257 -24.19 -15.52 2.64
C LEU A 257 -24.00 -14.51 1.51
N SER A 258 -23.86 -13.24 1.89
CA SER A 258 -23.58 -12.15 0.96
C SER A 258 -22.11 -12.11 0.53
N THR A 259 -21.18 -11.99 1.48
CA THR A 259 -19.73 -11.94 1.19
C THR A 259 -18.85 -12.53 2.30
N ILE A 260 -17.66 -13.02 1.92
CA ILE A 260 -16.55 -13.35 2.81
C ILE A 260 -15.30 -12.63 2.29
N LYS A 261 -14.65 -11.85 3.16
CA LYS A 261 -13.43 -11.09 2.82
C LYS A 261 -12.27 -11.38 3.77
N ALA A 262 -11.05 -11.32 3.24
CA ALA A 262 -9.82 -11.37 4.02
C ALA A 262 -9.26 -9.96 4.23
N TYR A 263 -9.08 -9.52 5.47
CA TYR A 263 -8.58 -8.19 5.80
C TYR A 263 -7.09 -8.19 6.16
N ILE A 264 -6.47 -7.01 6.05
CA ILE A 264 -5.12 -6.76 6.57
C ILE A 264 -5.21 -6.78 8.10
N LYS A 265 -4.28 -7.48 8.75
CA LYS A 265 -4.22 -7.55 10.22
C LYS A 265 -3.91 -6.18 10.81
N ASP A 266 -4.68 -5.77 11.81
CA ASP A 266 -4.40 -4.58 12.62
C ASP A 266 -3.19 -4.75 13.56
N PRO A 267 -2.44 -3.67 13.85
CA PRO A 267 -2.61 -2.33 13.30
C PRO A 267 -2.14 -2.26 11.83
N ILE A 268 -2.93 -1.60 10.98
CA ILE A 268 -2.59 -1.43 9.56
C ILE A 268 -1.42 -0.45 9.44
N THR A 269 -0.38 -0.87 8.74
CA THR A 269 0.70 0.01 8.30
C THR A 269 0.61 0.25 6.79
N PRO A 270 1.22 1.34 6.28
CA PRO A 270 1.31 1.62 4.85
C PRO A 270 1.83 0.42 4.05
N ARG A 271 1.13 0.13 2.96
CA ARG A 271 1.53 -0.83 1.92
C ARG A 271 2.06 -0.13 0.68
N PHE A 272 1.80 1.17 0.53
CA PHE A 272 2.32 2.00 -0.54
C PHE A 272 2.81 3.35 0.01
N VAL A 273 4.12 3.57 0.02
CA VAL A 273 4.72 4.86 0.38
C VAL A 273 5.16 5.56 -0.91
N HIS A 274 4.65 6.76 -1.15
CA HIS A 274 4.95 7.53 -2.36
C HIS A 274 5.72 8.80 -2.03
N VAL A 275 6.81 9.03 -2.76
CA VAL A 275 7.57 10.29 -2.74
C VAL A 275 7.00 11.21 -3.83
N SER A 276 6.18 12.16 -3.39
CA SER A 276 5.59 13.22 -4.21
C SER A 276 6.48 14.49 -4.16
N SER A 277 5.88 15.67 -4.02
CA SER A 277 6.56 16.96 -3.89
C SER A 277 5.73 17.89 -3.01
N ALA A 278 6.39 18.69 -2.17
CA ALA A 278 5.73 19.90 -1.64
C ALA A 278 5.45 20.84 -2.82
N GLY A 279 4.37 21.60 -2.72
CA GLY A 279 3.89 22.55 -3.72
C GLY A 279 2.80 22.01 -4.65
N VAL A 280 2.40 20.74 -4.57
CA VAL A 280 1.46 20.14 -5.53
C VAL A 280 0.07 20.79 -5.58
N THR A 281 -0.40 21.43 -4.50
CA THR A 281 -1.70 22.14 -4.52
C THR A 281 -1.56 23.63 -4.75
N ARG A 282 -0.33 24.18 -4.71
CA ARG A 282 -0.08 25.64 -4.75
C ARG A 282 -0.30 26.31 -6.11
N PRO A 283 -0.02 25.68 -7.27
CA PRO A 283 -0.24 26.32 -8.57
C PRO A 283 -1.67 26.82 -8.75
N ASP A 284 -2.64 26.07 -8.23
CA ASP A 284 -4.07 26.34 -8.38
C ASP A 284 -4.71 26.93 -7.11
N ARG A 285 -3.92 27.21 -6.06
CA ARG A 285 -4.44 27.69 -4.77
C ARG A 285 -4.85 29.17 -4.84
N PRO A 286 -6.09 29.52 -4.51
CA PRO A 286 -6.54 30.91 -4.51
C PRO A 286 -5.71 31.80 -3.58
N GLY A 287 -5.40 33.02 -4.03
CA GLY A 287 -4.71 34.02 -3.23
C GLY A 287 -3.21 33.80 -3.05
N ILE A 288 -2.61 32.80 -3.70
CA ILE A 288 -1.14 32.63 -3.70
C ILE A 288 -0.46 33.64 -4.64
N ASP A 289 0.54 34.34 -4.12
CA ASP A 289 1.49 35.13 -4.90
C ASP A 289 2.56 34.20 -5.51
N LEU A 290 2.39 33.82 -6.78
CA LEU A 290 3.31 32.93 -7.51
C LEU A 290 4.74 33.47 -7.62
N SER A 291 4.95 34.80 -7.53
CA SER A 291 6.28 35.40 -7.64
C SER A 291 7.18 35.04 -6.44
N LYS A 292 6.57 34.75 -5.29
CA LYS A 292 7.25 34.35 -4.04
C LYS A 292 7.34 32.83 -3.87
N GLN A 293 6.80 32.06 -4.81
CA GLN A 293 6.79 30.61 -4.71
C GLN A 293 8.09 29.98 -5.25
N PRO A 294 8.43 28.76 -4.80
CA PRO A 294 9.55 28.02 -5.34
C PRO A 294 9.43 27.83 -6.87
N PRO A 295 10.56 27.68 -7.59
CA PRO A 295 10.55 27.55 -9.05
C PRO A 295 9.61 26.47 -9.59
N ALA A 296 9.49 25.32 -8.91
CA ALA A 296 8.60 24.25 -9.35
C ALA A 296 7.11 24.65 -9.38
N VAL A 297 6.69 25.52 -8.47
CA VAL A 297 5.32 26.04 -8.40
C VAL A 297 5.13 27.16 -9.43
N ARG A 298 6.08 28.10 -9.47
CA ARG A 298 6.02 29.25 -10.39
C ARG A 298 6.08 28.83 -11.87
N LEU A 299 6.85 27.79 -12.16
CA LEU A 299 7.09 27.28 -13.53
C LEU A 299 6.27 26.04 -13.84
N ASN A 300 5.19 25.76 -13.09
CA ASN A 300 4.47 24.50 -13.24
C ASN A 300 3.96 24.30 -14.68
N LYS A 301 3.50 25.37 -15.34
CA LYS A 301 3.02 25.32 -16.72
C LYS A 301 4.15 25.05 -17.72
N GLU A 302 5.30 25.69 -17.54
CA GLU A 302 6.51 25.51 -18.34
C GLU A 302 7.14 24.13 -18.13
N LEU A 303 6.91 23.53 -16.96
CA LEU A 303 7.29 22.17 -16.60
C LEU A 303 6.22 21.14 -16.94
N ASP A 304 5.40 21.42 -17.96
CA ASP A 304 4.33 20.54 -18.47
C ASP A 304 3.41 20.01 -17.37
N PHE A 305 3.01 20.93 -16.47
CA PHE A 305 2.09 20.69 -15.36
C PHE A 305 2.54 19.58 -14.40
N VAL A 306 3.85 19.43 -14.17
CA VAL A 306 4.41 18.37 -13.33
C VAL A 306 3.76 18.26 -11.95
N LEU A 307 3.51 19.38 -11.26
CA LEU A 307 2.90 19.36 -9.94
C LEU A 307 1.42 18.96 -9.99
N THR A 308 0.73 19.33 -11.06
CA THR A 308 -0.66 18.93 -11.31
C THR A 308 -0.76 17.42 -11.53
N PHE A 309 0.14 16.81 -12.32
CA PHE A 309 0.16 15.36 -12.52
C PHE A 309 0.65 14.59 -11.30
N LYS A 310 1.55 15.16 -10.50
CA LYS A 310 1.87 14.62 -9.17
C LYS A 310 0.66 14.59 -8.25
N LEU A 311 -0.13 15.66 -8.20
CA LEU A 311 -1.37 15.69 -7.42
C LEU A 311 -2.36 14.62 -7.90
N LYS A 312 -2.56 14.49 -9.22
CA LYS A 312 -3.40 13.41 -9.79
C LYS A 312 -2.88 12.01 -9.43
N GLY A 313 -1.56 11.81 -9.45
CA GLY A 313 -0.93 10.56 -9.02
C GLY A 313 -1.17 10.24 -7.54
N GLU A 314 -1.11 11.26 -6.67
CA GLU A 314 -1.49 11.12 -5.27
C GLU A 314 -2.96 10.68 -5.13
N ASP A 315 -3.87 11.26 -5.89
CA ASP A 315 -5.30 10.92 -5.84
C ASP A 315 -5.57 9.47 -6.22
N LEU A 316 -4.91 8.97 -7.26
CA LEU A 316 -4.99 7.56 -7.64
C LEU A 316 -4.59 6.63 -6.50
N ILE A 317 -3.59 7.00 -5.69
CA ILE A 317 -3.19 6.22 -4.51
C ILE A 317 -4.32 6.23 -3.46
N ARG A 318 -4.91 7.40 -3.18
CA ARG A 318 -6.01 7.53 -2.20
C ARG A 318 -7.23 6.70 -2.62
N GLU A 319 -7.56 6.75 -3.91
CA GLU A 319 -8.69 6.04 -4.50
C GLU A 319 -8.45 4.52 -4.67
N SER A 320 -7.19 4.07 -4.63
CA SER A 320 -6.84 2.66 -4.87
C SER A 320 -7.34 1.69 -3.80
N GLY A 321 -7.65 2.18 -2.59
CA GLY A 321 -7.95 1.35 -1.42
C GLY A 321 -6.73 0.64 -0.82
N ILE A 322 -5.52 0.89 -1.33
CA ILE A 322 -4.26 0.40 -0.73
C ILE A 322 -3.89 1.33 0.43
N PRO A 323 -3.63 0.82 1.66
CA PRO A 323 -3.13 1.64 2.76
C PRO A 323 -1.83 2.35 2.36
N TYR A 324 -1.74 3.66 2.58
CA TYR A 324 -0.67 4.45 1.97
C TYR A 324 -0.02 5.47 2.92
N THR A 325 1.11 6.02 2.50
CA THR A 325 1.66 7.28 2.98
C THR A 325 2.15 8.10 1.79
N ILE A 326 1.83 9.38 1.74
CA ILE A 326 2.36 10.30 0.75
C ILE A 326 3.31 11.26 1.45
N VAL A 327 4.58 11.18 1.09
CA VAL A 327 5.63 12.07 1.56
C VAL A 327 5.83 13.14 0.50
N ARG A 328 5.73 14.42 0.88
CA ARG A 328 5.95 15.59 0.01
C ARG A 328 7.23 16.31 0.45
N PRO A 329 8.42 15.87 -0.02
CA PRO A 329 9.65 16.57 0.32
C PRO A 329 9.60 18.02 -0.17
N CYS A 330 10.17 18.92 0.63
CA CYS A 330 10.66 20.20 0.13
C CYS A 330 11.89 19.97 -0.79
N ALA A 331 12.64 21.03 -1.13
CA ALA A 331 13.71 20.94 -2.11
C ALA A 331 14.79 19.90 -1.71
N LEU A 332 14.95 18.86 -2.53
CA LEU A 332 15.88 17.76 -2.26
C LEU A 332 17.35 18.16 -2.43
N THR A 333 18.19 17.82 -1.45
CA THR A 333 19.65 18.03 -1.46
C THR A 333 20.42 16.71 -1.35
N GLU A 334 21.73 16.74 -1.65
CA GLU A 334 22.66 15.62 -1.43
C GLU A 334 23.35 15.68 -0.05
N GLU A 335 22.94 16.61 0.82
CA GLU A 335 23.43 16.74 2.20
C GLU A 335 23.19 15.44 3.00
N PRO A 336 23.96 15.17 4.07
CA PRO A 336 23.70 14.03 4.94
C PRO A 336 22.34 14.14 5.65
N ALA A 337 21.78 13.00 6.06
CA ALA A 337 20.69 12.97 7.02
C ALA A 337 21.21 13.37 8.42
N GLY A 338 20.32 13.82 9.29
CA GLY A 338 20.70 14.16 10.67
C GLY A 338 20.12 15.47 11.20
N ALA A 339 19.82 16.43 10.32
CA ALA A 339 19.21 17.69 10.73
C ALA A 339 17.83 17.51 11.38
N ASP A 340 17.43 18.41 12.27
CA ASP A 340 16.08 18.44 12.82
C ASP A 340 15.06 18.75 11.72
N LEU A 341 13.84 18.24 11.90
CA LEU A 341 12.83 18.21 10.87
C LEU A 341 11.56 18.95 11.28
N VAL A 342 10.88 19.48 10.27
CA VAL A 342 9.52 20.01 10.40
C VAL A 342 8.63 19.22 9.46
N PHE A 343 7.61 18.58 10.03
CA PHE A 343 6.51 17.95 9.32
C PHE A 343 5.32 18.89 9.39
N ASP A 344 4.65 19.09 8.26
CA ASP A 344 3.41 19.86 8.19
C ASP A 344 2.44 19.23 7.18
N GLN A 345 1.20 19.70 7.15
CA GLN A 345 0.19 19.26 6.20
C GLN A 345 -0.54 20.46 5.61
N GLY A 346 -1.10 20.25 4.41
CA GLY A 346 -1.87 21.28 3.71
C GLY A 346 -1.06 22.08 2.69
N ASP A 347 0.19 21.65 2.46
CA ASP A 347 1.12 22.25 1.50
C ASP A 347 1.50 23.70 1.85
N ASN A 348 1.92 23.92 3.09
CA ASN A 348 2.14 25.24 3.68
C ASN A 348 3.62 25.64 3.85
N ILE A 349 4.55 24.68 3.89
CA ILE A 349 5.97 24.97 4.20
C ILE A 349 6.87 24.96 2.97
N THR A 350 7.91 25.80 2.97
CA THR A 350 9.03 25.74 2.02
C THR A 350 10.34 25.51 2.76
N GLY A 351 11.30 24.91 2.08
CA GLY A 351 12.63 24.66 2.61
C GLY A 351 13.42 23.68 1.77
N LYS A 352 14.36 22.98 2.40
CA LYS A 352 15.13 21.90 1.81
C LYS A 352 15.15 20.67 2.71
N ILE A 353 15.51 19.52 2.15
CA ILE A 353 15.71 18.28 2.90
C ILE A 353 16.63 17.32 2.16
N SER A 354 17.43 16.57 2.91
CA SER A 354 18.30 15.52 2.36
C SER A 354 17.51 14.40 1.71
N ARG A 355 17.99 13.90 0.56
CA ARG A 355 17.48 12.66 -0.04
C ARG A 355 17.69 11.42 0.84
N GLU A 356 18.71 11.42 1.69
CA GLU A 356 18.94 10.36 2.67
C GLU A 356 17.86 10.38 3.75
N GLU A 357 17.54 11.57 4.27
CA GLU A 357 16.47 11.73 5.26
C GLU A 357 15.11 11.28 4.72
N ILE A 358 14.77 11.62 3.46
CA ILE A 358 13.55 11.11 2.82
C ILE A 358 13.55 9.58 2.70
N ALA A 359 14.69 8.97 2.37
CA ALA A 359 14.78 7.52 2.29
C ALA A 359 14.50 6.86 3.64
N LEU A 360 15.03 7.42 4.74
CA LEU A 360 14.79 6.95 6.10
C LEU A 360 13.32 7.13 6.52
N ILE A 361 12.71 8.29 6.22
CA ILE A 361 11.28 8.55 6.47
C ILE A 361 10.41 7.54 5.73
N CYS A 362 10.70 7.24 4.45
CA CYS A 362 9.93 6.27 3.69
C CYS A 362 9.99 4.85 4.28
N ILE A 363 11.16 4.43 4.76
CA ILE A 363 11.34 3.13 5.41
C ILE A 363 10.60 3.10 6.74
N ALA A 364 10.72 4.14 7.56
CA ALA A 364 10.02 4.24 8.85
C ALA A 364 8.49 4.25 8.68
N ALA A 365 7.98 4.95 7.67
CA ALA A 365 6.55 5.00 7.37
C ALA A 365 5.96 3.60 7.11
N LEU A 366 6.67 2.72 6.39
CA LEU A 366 6.19 1.36 6.11
C LEU A 366 5.92 0.52 7.37
N GLU A 367 6.59 0.81 8.48
CA GLU A 367 6.47 0.07 9.74
C GLU A 367 5.62 0.82 10.78
N SER A 368 5.18 2.04 10.47
CA SER A 368 4.42 2.87 11.41
C SER A 368 2.93 2.87 11.10
N PRO A 369 2.06 2.42 12.02
CA PRO A 369 0.62 2.61 11.85
C PRO A 369 0.21 4.09 11.91
N TYR A 370 1.01 4.94 12.55
CA TYR A 370 0.75 6.39 12.63
C TYR A 370 0.97 7.10 11.30
N ALA A 371 1.74 6.51 10.38
CA ALA A 371 1.94 7.02 9.03
C ALA A 371 0.85 6.57 8.03
N CYS A 372 -0.04 5.66 8.44
CA CYS A 372 -1.10 5.13 7.59
C CYS A 372 -2.12 6.21 7.23
N ASP A 373 -2.45 6.28 5.94
CA ASP A 373 -3.41 7.20 5.34
C ASP A 373 -3.06 8.69 5.54
N LYS A 374 -1.76 8.97 5.75
CA LYS A 374 -1.24 10.33 5.92
C LYS A 374 -0.65 10.89 4.62
N THR A 375 -0.91 12.16 4.38
CA THR A 375 -0.17 13.01 3.44
C THR A 375 0.49 14.12 4.23
N PHE A 376 1.79 14.33 4.05
CA PHE A 376 2.51 15.40 4.75
C PHE A 376 3.67 15.93 3.92
N GLU A 377 4.00 17.20 4.11
CA GLU A 377 5.23 17.79 3.64
C GLU A 377 6.30 17.88 4.73
N VAL A 378 7.56 17.81 4.31
CA VAL A 378 8.68 17.74 5.25
C VAL A 378 9.87 18.56 4.77
N LYS A 379 10.52 19.26 5.72
CA LYS A 379 11.77 20.00 5.52
C LYS A 379 12.72 19.83 6.71
N SER A 380 13.98 20.16 6.47
CA SER A 380 14.96 20.46 7.52
C SER A 380 14.68 21.83 8.14
N VAL A 381 15.02 21.99 9.43
CA VAL A 381 15.07 23.31 10.08
C VAL A 381 16.19 24.19 9.52
N VAL A 382 17.20 23.59 8.89
CA VAL A 382 18.36 24.30 8.36
C VAL A 382 17.94 25.15 7.16
N PRO A 383 18.21 26.48 7.18
CA PRO A 383 17.87 27.38 6.09
C PRO A 383 18.47 26.94 4.75
N PHE A 384 17.78 27.26 3.65
CA PHE A 384 18.25 26.87 2.31
C PHE A 384 19.66 27.39 2.00
N SER A 385 20.03 28.56 2.55
CA SER A 385 21.33 29.24 2.36
C SER A 385 22.51 28.60 3.10
N GLU A 386 22.27 27.70 4.05
CA GLU A 386 23.32 27.18 4.95
C GLU A 386 23.49 25.68 4.77
N PRO A 387 24.70 25.15 4.46
CA PRO A 387 24.88 23.71 4.32
C PRO A 387 24.69 22.98 5.66
N PHE A 388 24.10 21.79 5.63
CA PHE A 388 24.11 20.88 6.78
C PHE A 388 25.27 19.89 6.68
N THR A 389 26.06 19.77 7.75
CA THR A 389 27.18 18.83 7.88
C THR A 389 27.04 18.02 9.16
N VAL A 390 27.53 16.78 9.15
CA VAL A 390 27.57 15.91 10.33
C VAL A 390 28.97 15.91 10.91
N ASP A 391 29.07 16.15 12.21
CA ASP A 391 30.30 15.93 12.98
C ASP A 391 30.56 14.43 13.13
N PRO A 392 31.67 13.89 12.59
CA PRO A 392 31.98 12.46 12.71
C PRO A 392 32.25 12.00 14.15
N GLU A 393 32.70 12.89 15.03
CA GLU A 393 32.98 12.58 16.44
C GLU A 393 31.69 12.56 17.29
N ASN A 394 30.67 13.29 16.85
CA ASN A 394 29.37 13.38 17.51
C ASN A 394 28.22 13.33 16.48
N PRO A 395 27.97 12.17 15.86
CA PRO A 395 26.93 12.05 14.86
C PRO A 395 25.53 12.21 15.48
N PRO A 396 24.57 12.81 14.76
CA PRO A 396 23.19 12.90 15.22
C PRO A 396 22.62 11.50 15.54
N PRO A 397 21.81 11.36 16.60
CA PRO A 397 21.19 10.09 16.94
C PRO A 397 20.19 9.64 15.86
N GLU A 398 19.91 8.34 15.81
CA GLU A 398 18.82 7.83 14.97
C GLU A 398 17.49 8.44 15.41
N LYS A 399 16.69 8.93 14.46
CA LYS A 399 15.41 9.59 14.74
C LYS A 399 14.30 8.56 14.88
N ASP A 400 13.47 8.70 15.91
CA ASP A 400 12.16 8.06 15.94
C ASP A 400 11.15 8.91 15.17
N TYR A 401 10.84 8.48 13.94
CA TYR A 401 9.88 9.19 13.10
C TYR A 401 8.43 9.09 13.59
N ASN A 402 8.10 8.13 14.48
CA ASN A 402 6.74 8.01 15.01
C ASN A 402 6.29 9.27 15.76
N ILE A 403 7.22 9.95 16.44
CA ILE A 403 6.94 11.19 17.17
C ILE A 403 6.37 12.24 16.21
N TYR A 404 6.87 12.30 14.97
CA TYR A 404 6.36 13.19 13.94
C TYR A 404 5.08 12.66 13.30
N PHE A 405 4.99 11.35 13.01
CA PHE A 405 3.79 10.78 12.40
C PHE A 405 2.54 10.94 13.28
N GLN A 406 2.70 10.85 14.61
CA GLN A 406 1.63 11.02 15.58
C GLN A 406 1.03 12.44 15.60
N THR A 407 1.77 13.46 15.14
CA THR A 407 1.25 14.82 15.08
C THR A 407 0.38 15.07 13.83
N LEU A 408 0.39 14.14 12.86
CA LEU A 408 -0.33 14.28 11.61
C LEU A 408 -1.80 13.87 11.74
N LYS A 409 -2.69 14.63 11.10
CA LYS A 409 -4.13 14.40 11.05
C LYS A 409 -4.52 13.64 9.78
N ASP A 410 -5.62 12.90 9.87
CA ASP A 410 -6.20 12.21 8.72
C ASP A 410 -6.82 13.20 7.73
N GLY A 411 -6.77 12.87 6.45
CA GLY A 411 -7.49 13.59 5.40
C GLY A 411 -6.95 14.96 5.01
N ILE A 412 -5.89 15.49 5.65
CA ILE A 412 -5.32 16.79 5.27
C ILE A 412 -4.41 16.66 4.04
N THR A 413 -4.78 17.32 2.95
CA THR A 413 -4.08 17.22 1.66
C THR A 413 -3.69 18.57 1.06
N GLY A 414 -4.29 19.67 1.51
CA GLY A 414 -4.17 21.01 0.93
C GLY A 414 -5.22 21.28 -0.16
N LYS A 415 -5.94 20.25 -0.64
CA LYS A 415 -7.03 20.41 -1.61
C LYS A 415 -8.28 21.07 -1.03
N GLU A 416 -8.43 21.06 0.29
CA GLU A 416 -9.55 21.67 0.98
C GLU A 416 -9.63 23.18 0.68
N SER A 417 -8.46 23.80 0.44
CA SER A 417 -8.35 25.20 0.00
C SER A 417 -8.76 25.44 -1.46
N LEU A 418 -8.76 24.41 -2.30
CA LEU A 418 -9.21 24.46 -3.70
C LEU A 418 -10.73 24.30 -3.80
N GLU A 419 -11.30 23.47 -2.93
CA GLU A 419 -12.74 23.16 -2.91
C GLU A 419 -13.59 24.30 -2.31
N GLN A 420 -13.08 25.01 -1.30
CA GLN A 420 -13.78 26.17 -0.71
C GLN A 420 -14.03 27.30 -1.72
N SER A 421 -13.17 27.44 -2.72
CA SER A 421 -13.34 28.40 -3.83
C SER A 421 -14.41 28.01 -4.84
N ALA A 422 -14.72 26.72 -5.00
CA ALA A 422 -15.71 26.24 -5.96
C ALA A 422 -17.17 26.48 -5.50
N ILE A 423 -17.38 26.66 -4.19
CA ILE A 423 -18.69 26.94 -3.58
C ILE A 423 -18.98 28.46 -3.52
N ALA A 424 -17.96 29.30 -3.71
CA ALA A 424 -18.04 30.75 -3.59
C ALA A 424 -18.29 31.49 -4.93
N VAL A 425 -18.69 30.78 -5.99
CA VAL A 425 -18.99 31.33 -7.33
C VAL A 425 -20.47 31.20 -7.66
#